data_AF-A0A3B8RRU1-F1
#
_entry.id   AF-A0A3B8RRU1-F1
#
_cell.length_a   1.000
_cell.length_b   1.000
_cell.length_c   1.000
_cell.angle_alpha   90.00
_cell.angle_beta   90.00
_cell.angle_gamma   90.00
#
_symmetry.space_group_name_H-M   'P 1'
#
loop_
_entity.id
_entity.type
_entity.pdbx_description
1 polymer ?
#
loop_
_entity_poly.entity_id
_entity_poly.type
_entity_poly.pdbx_seq_one_letter_code
_entity_poly.pdbx_strand_id
1 'polypeptide(L)' 'VIEMNCEKTGIFPRLPEPIPENLTATMKAVVDSKADLGIVVDPDVDRLVLITEDGKSFSEENTITQAVKFVLSKK' A
#
# COMPACT_ATOMS: atom_id res chain seq x y z
N VAL A 1 -7.94 -4.06 11.31
CA VAL A 1 -7.03 -3.06 10.71
C VAL A 1 -5.81 -2.97 11.61
N ILE A 2 -4.61 -3.10 11.04
CA ILE A 2 -3.34 -3.00 11.76
C ILE A 2 -2.70 -1.69 11.34
N GLU A 3 -2.47 -0.80 12.30
CA GLU A 3 -1.91 0.53 12.04
C GLU A 3 -0.38 0.49 12.06
N MET A 4 0.24 1.20 11.12
CA MET A 4 1.68 1.31 11.00
C MET A 4 2.03 2.73 10.62
N ASN A 5 2.88 3.39 11.43
CA ASN A 5 3.33 4.76 11.18
C ASN A 5 2.20 5.80 11.07
N CYS A 6 1.11 5.62 11.81
CA CYS A 6 -0.06 6.52 11.78
C CYS A 6 0.06 7.74 12.72
N GLU A 7 1.20 7.92 13.38
CA GLU A 7 1.42 9.07 14.26
C GLU A 7 1.72 10.36 13.46
N LYS A 8 1.10 11.47 13.84
CA LYS A 8 1.24 12.78 13.17
C LYS A 8 2.45 13.57 13.68
N THR A 9 3.61 12.93 13.77
CA THR A 9 4.83 13.53 14.35
C THR A 9 5.59 14.43 13.37
N GLY A 10 5.31 14.31 12.06
CA GLY A 10 6.10 14.96 11.01
C GLY A 10 7.47 14.30 10.76
N ILE A 11 7.77 13.21 11.46
CA ILE A 11 8.98 12.41 11.28
C ILE A 11 8.63 11.25 10.35
N PHE A 12 9.20 11.26 9.14
CA PHE A 12 8.95 10.19 8.18
C PHE A 12 9.84 8.97 8.47
N PRO A 13 9.25 7.80 8.75
CA PRO A 13 9.99 6.60 9.15
C PRO A 13 10.68 5.89 7.98
N ARG A 14 10.34 6.30 6.74
CA ARG A 14 10.94 5.84 5.50
C ARG A 14 11.08 7.02 4.54
N LEU A 15 11.86 6.84 3.47
CA LEU A 15 11.82 7.77 2.36
C LEU A 15 10.37 7.90 1.83
N PRO A 16 9.90 9.12 1.54
CA PRO A 16 8.48 9.37 1.21
C PRO A 16 7.98 8.56 0.02
N GLU A 17 8.84 8.37 -0.99
CA GLU A 17 8.48 7.72 -2.24
C GLU A 17 8.07 6.25 -2.01
N PRO A 18 6.83 5.85 -2.37
CA PRO A 18 6.29 4.53 -2.07
C PRO A 18 6.74 3.47 -3.09
N ILE A 19 8.04 3.33 -3.30
CA ILE A 19 8.63 2.25 -4.12
C ILE A 19 8.86 0.98 -3.29
N PRO A 20 8.86 -0.23 -3.88
CA PRO A 20 8.99 -1.49 -3.14
C PRO A 20 10.18 -1.54 -2.17
N GLU A 21 11.29 -0.91 -2.54
CA GLU A 21 12.52 -0.80 -1.75
C GLU A 21 12.27 -0.08 -0.40
N ASN A 22 11.39 0.92 -0.40
CA ASN A 22 11.03 1.70 0.79
C ASN A 22 9.91 1.02 1.60
N LEU A 23 9.24 -0.01 1.06
CA LEU A 23 8.08 -0.66 1.66
C LEU A 23 8.38 -2.03 2.26
N THR A 24 9.64 -2.45 2.29
CA THR A 24 10.09 -3.75 2.81
C THR A 24 9.54 -4.06 4.21
N ALA A 25 9.51 -3.08 5.11
CA ALA A 25 8.95 -3.24 6.46
C ALA A 25 7.45 -3.52 6.44
N THR A 26 6.68 -2.79 5.61
CA THR A 26 5.24 -2.99 5.48
C THR A 26 4.93 -4.32 4.78
N MET A 27 5.67 -4.68 3.74
CA MET A 27 5.57 -5.98 3.06
C MET A 27 5.76 -7.13 4.03
N LYS A 28 6.78 -7.05 4.89
CA LYS A 28 7.01 -8.03 5.94
C LYS A 28 5.88 -8.04 6.97
N ALA A 29 5.40 -6.87 7.40
CA ALA A 29 4.31 -6.76 8.35
C ALA A 29 3.01 -7.41 7.85
N VAL A 30 2.69 -7.28 6.55
CA VAL A 30 1.54 -7.95 5.93
C VAL A 30 1.64 -9.47 6.07
N VAL A 31 2.79 -10.07 5.72
CA VAL A 31 3.02 -11.51 5.83
C VAL A 31 3.02 -11.99 7.28
N ASP A 32 3.75 -11.30 8.16
CA ASP A 32 3.88 -11.66 9.57
C ASP A 32 2.52 -11.59 10.30
N SER A 33 1.68 -10.63 9.92
CA SER A 33 0.32 -10.48 10.47
C SER A 33 -0.73 -11.33 9.77
N LYS A 34 -0.39 -12.02 8.67
CA LYS A 34 -1.32 -12.74 7.80
C LYS A 34 -2.49 -11.86 7.33
N ALA A 35 -2.18 -10.60 7.01
CA ALA A 35 -3.18 -9.67 6.50
C ALA A 35 -3.49 -9.97 5.02
N ASP A 36 -4.77 -9.85 4.65
CA ASP A 36 -5.22 -10.08 3.26
C ASP A 36 -4.79 -8.95 2.30
N LEU A 37 -4.55 -7.74 2.84
CA LEU A 37 -4.23 -6.55 2.05
C LEU A 37 -3.42 -5.55 2.87
N GLY A 38 -2.34 -5.05 2.30
CA GLY A 38 -1.62 -3.87 2.77
C GLY A 38 -1.98 -2.63 1.95
N ILE A 39 -2.13 -1.49 2.63
CA ILE A 39 -2.44 -0.19 2.04
C ILE A 39 -1.35 0.77 2.49
N VAL A 40 -0.66 1.39 1.53
CA VAL A 40 0.36 2.40 1.81
C VAL A 40 0.06 3.66 1.03
N VAL A 41 0.17 4.79 1.72
CA VAL A 41 0.07 6.12 1.15
C VAL A 41 1.38 6.88 1.34
N ASP A 42 1.57 7.93 0.57
CA ASP A 42 2.62 8.92 0.78
C ASP A 42 2.15 10.06 1.71
N PRO A 43 3.04 10.99 2.10
CA PRO A 43 2.74 11.98 3.14
C PRO A 43 1.53 12.89 2.92
N ASP A 44 1.23 13.24 1.66
CA ASP A 44 0.10 14.07 1.24
C ASP A 44 -1.12 13.27 0.78
N VAL A 45 -1.02 11.93 0.77
CA VAL A 45 -2.14 11.00 0.58
C VAL A 45 -2.77 11.11 -0.81
N ASP A 46 -1.97 11.43 -1.82
CA ASP A 46 -2.42 11.46 -3.21
C ASP A 46 -2.05 10.17 -3.98
N ARG A 47 -1.05 9.41 -3.48
CA ARG A 47 -0.66 8.11 -4.04
C ARG A 47 -1.06 6.95 -3.14
N LEU A 48 -1.36 5.83 -3.80
CA LEU A 48 -1.75 4.57 -3.17
C LEU A 48 -0.94 3.42 -3.74
N VAL A 49 -0.29 2.67 -2.85
CA VAL A 49 0.33 1.39 -3.17
C VAL A 49 -0.37 0.29 -2.39
N LEU A 50 -0.78 -0.75 -3.11
CA LEU A 50 -1.37 -1.95 -2.53
C LEU A 50 -0.30 -3.02 -2.37
N ILE A 51 -0.41 -3.82 -1.31
CA ILE A 51 0.47 -4.97 -1.05
C ILE A 51 -0.43 -6.19 -0.91
N THR A 52 -0.14 -7.25 -1.65
CA THR A 52 -0.91 -8.50 -1.60
C THR A 52 -0.58 -9.31 -0.35
N GLU A 53 -1.39 -10.33 -0.02
CA GLU A 53 -1.18 -11.22 1.12
C GLU A 53 0.19 -11.92 1.11
N ASP A 54 0.77 -12.11 -0.08
CA ASP A 54 2.12 -12.67 -0.28
C ASP A 54 3.26 -11.67 0.07
N GLY A 55 2.92 -10.47 0.53
CA GLY A 55 3.88 -9.41 0.83
C GLY A 55 4.50 -8.80 -0.43
N LYS A 56 3.86 -8.90 -1.60
CA LYS A 56 4.34 -8.31 -2.85
C LYS A 56 3.64 -6.98 -3.13
N SER A 57 4.39 -5.99 -3.63
CA SER A 57 3.79 -4.76 -4.11
C SER A 57 2.95 -5.02 -5.35
N PHE A 58 1.75 -4.45 -5.36
CA PHE A 58 0.87 -4.45 -6.52
C PHE A 58 1.10 -3.17 -7.31
N SER A 59 1.54 -3.30 -8.56
CA SER A 59 1.85 -2.16 -9.44
C SER A 59 0.68 -1.17 -9.53
N GLU A 60 0.99 0.11 -9.55
CA GLU A 60 0.01 1.18 -9.71
C GLU A 60 -0.80 1.04 -11.02
N GLU A 61 -0.15 0.60 -12.10
CA GLU A 61 -0.81 0.31 -13.38
C GLU A 61 -1.88 -0.79 -13.25
N ASN A 62 -1.60 -1.80 -12.42
CA ASN A 62 -2.56 -2.85 -12.12
C ASN A 62 -3.71 -2.32 -11.26
N THR A 63 -3.43 -1.43 -10.30
CA THR A 63 -4.46 -0.77 -9.47
C THR A 63 -5.45 0.00 -10.35
N ILE A 64 -4.95 0.81 -11.28
CA ILE A 64 -5.79 1.56 -12.23
C ILE A 64 -6.62 0.60 -13.09
N THR A 65 -5.99 -0.44 -13.64
CA THR A 65 -6.67 -1.44 -14.47
C THR A 65 -7.80 -2.15 -13.71
N GLN A 66 -7.57 -2.55 -12.46
CA GLN A 66 -8.59 -3.18 -11.62
C GLN A 66 -9.71 -2.20 -11.25
N ALA A 67 -9.40 -0.95 -10.92
CA ALA A 67 -10.40 0.08 -10.63
C ALA A 67 -11.32 0.31 -11.84
N VAL A 68 -10.75 0.45 -13.04
CA VAL A 68 -11.52 0.60 -14.29
C VAL A 68 -12.40 -0.62 -14.54
N LYS A 69 -11.83 -1.84 -14.43
CA LYS A 69 -12.59 -3.09 -14.60
C LYS A 69 -13.77 -3.17 -13.63
N PHE A 70 -13.56 -2.81 -12.37
CA PHE A 70 -14.60 -2.79 -11.34
C PHE A 70 -15.72 -1.80 -11.68
N VAL A 71 -15.37 -0.56 -12.03
CA VAL A 71 -16.36 0.47 -12.40
C VAL A 71 -17.18 0.03 -13.62
N LEU A 72 -16.53 -0.54 -14.64
CA LEU A 72 -17.22 -1.00 -15.84
C LEU A 72 -18.09 -2.24 -15.61
N SER A 73 -17.74 -3.11 -14.67
CA SER A 73 -18.53 -4.30 -14.32
C SER A 73 -19.88 -4.00 -13.66
N LYS A 74 -20.10 -2.75 -13.24
CA LYS A 74 -21.35 -2.29 -12.62
C LYS A 74 -22.36 -1.71 -13.62
N LYS A 75 -22.06 -1.77 -14.91
CA LYS A 75 -23.00 -1.48 -16.00
C LYS A 75 -23.68 -2.77 -16.45
#